data_AF-A0A642V6E5-F1
#
_entry.id   AF-A0A642V6E5-F1
#
_cell.length_a   1.000
_cell.length_b   1.000
_cell.length_c   1.000
_cell.angle_alpha   90.00
_cell.angle_beta   90.00
_cell.angle_gamma   90.00
#
_symmetry.space_group_name_H-M   'P 1'
#
loop_
_entity.id
_entity.type
_entity.pdbx_description
1 polymer ?
#
loop_
_entity_poly.entity_id
_entity_poly.type
_entity_poly.pdbx_seq_one_letter_code
_entity_poly.pdbx_strand_id
1 'polypeptide(L)'
;MRRQTIGSPDEESLAIHEQMMGFFDMPVMMLFAPQGDTESSQLPVKAFELIFKEKTVEFAEIPVRVETGDAERIGVEDITKGAQAQGGHGRHLDVHLTTETNAIKMFYSRLKIVRDYVVAVKQQKVPMNHEVMRQIDSFIARLSNERDPHLQSLLDEQQLSVLTSALLAAITKAEYVNMDMTAKRQVAMNGTTSSVPASTSHHQKRRAPKRVRNKRD
;
A
#
# COMPACT_ATOMS: atom_id res chain seq x y z
N MET A 1 -30.81 26.27 -2.48
CA MET A 1 -29.85 25.22 -2.91
C MET A 1 -30.53 23.87 -2.72
N ARG A 2 -30.96 23.22 -3.81
CA ARG A 2 -31.61 21.89 -3.74
C ARG A 2 -30.56 20.85 -3.33
N ARG A 3 -30.78 20.17 -2.21
CA ARG A 3 -30.09 18.92 -1.84
C ARG A 3 -30.45 17.89 -2.92
N GLN A 4 -29.53 17.55 -3.80
CA GLN A 4 -29.69 16.41 -4.68
C GLN A 4 -29.12 15.19 -3.96
N THR A 5 -30.01 14.37 -3.42
CA THR A 5 -29.76 12.95 -3.18
C THR A 5 -29.35 12.29 -4.49
N ILE A 6 -28.60 11.17 -4.47
CA ILE A 6 -28.37 10.36 -5.67
C ILE A 6 -29.73 9.98 -6.26
N GLY A 7 -30.19 10.73 -7.25
CA GLY A 7 -31.49 10.56 -7.90
C GLY A 7 -31.44 9.46 -8.95
N SER A 8 -32.60 8.95 -9.32
CA SER A 8 -32.77 8.24 -10.58
C SER A 8 -32.59 9.21 -11.76
N PRO A 9 -32.17 8.74 -12.94
CA PRO A 9 -32.09 9.56 -14.14
C PRO A 9 -33.43 10.27 -14.41
N ASP A 10 -33.37 11.55 -14.77
CA ASP A 10 -34.53 12.39 -15.06
C ASP A 10 -34.79 12.47 -16.57
N GLU A 11 -35.88 13.09 -17.00
CA GLU A 11 -36.23 13.23 -18.43
C GLU A 11 -35.16 14.02 -19.22
N GLU A 12 -34.53 15.02 -18.58
CA GLU A 12 -33.39 15.75 -19.15
C GLU A 12 -32.17 14.84 -19.39
N SER A 13 -31.95 13.86 -18.51
CA SER A 13 -30.87 12.88 -18.63
C SER A 13 -31.05 12.00 -19.87
N LEU A 14 -32.29 11.66 -20.20
CA LEU A 14 -32.62 10.89 -21.40
C LEU A 14 -32.29 11.68 -22.67
N ALA A 15 -32.68 12.95 -22.75
CA ALA A 15 -32.40 13.79 -23.91
C ALA A 15 -30.89 13.97 -24.17
N ILE A 16 -30.09 14.15 -23.12
CA ILE A 16 -28.62 14.24 -23.24
C ILE A 16 -28.03 12.90 -23.71
N HIS A 17 -28.56 11.79 -23.19
CA HIS A 17 -28.07 10.47 -23.55
C HIS A 17 -28.40 10.12 -25.02
N GLU A 18 -29.57 10.49 -25.52
CA GLU A 18 -29.93 10.37 -26.95
C GLU A 18 -29.01 11.20 -27.86
N GLN A 19 -28.62 12.41 -27.43
CA GLN A 19 -27.64 13.21 -28.17
C GLN A 19 -26.27 12.53 -28.21
N MET A 20 -25.85 11.88 -27.12
CA MET A 20 -24.57 11.16 -27.04
C MET A 20 -24.56 9.87 -27.87
N MET A 21 -25.71 9.21 -28.04
CA MET A 21 -25.85 8.06 -28.94
C MET A 21 -25.55 8.41 -30.40
N GLY A 22 -25.65 9.69 -30.78
CA GLY A 22 -25.21 10.15 -32.10
C GLY A 22 -23.69 10.07 -32.32
N PHE A 23 -22.90 9.97 -31.24
CA PHE A 23 -21.44 9.94 -31.28
C PHE A 23 -20.83 8.61 -30.82
N PHE A 24 -21.54 7.88 -29.96
CA PHE A 24 -21.08 6.63 -29.35
C PHE A 24 -22.16 5.57 -29.44
N ASP A 25 -21.80 4.34 -29.81
CA ASP A 25 -22.77 3.27 -30.03
C ASP A 25 -23.42 2.78 -28.72
N MET A 26 -22.72 2.84 -27.58
CA MET A 26 -23.25 2.49 -26.26
C MET A 26 -22.66 3.39 -25.16
N PRO A 27 -23.18 4.62 -25.01
CA PRO A 27 -22.75 5.49 -23.92
C PRO A 27 -23.29 4.97 -22.59
N VAL A 28 -22.48 5.06 -21.53
CA VAL A 28 -22.92 4.78 -20.15
C VAL A 28 -23.11 6.11 -19.43
N MET A 29 -24.25 6.27 -18.76
CA MET A 29 -24.49 7.45 -17.93
C MET A 29 -23.98 7.19 -16.51
N MET A 30 -23.15 8.08 -15.98
CA MET A 30 -22.75 8.06 -14.57
C MET A 30 -23.27 9.30 -13.84
N LEU A 31 -23.96 9.07 -12.73
CA LEU A 31 -24.40 10.12 -11.82
C LEU A 31 -23.48 10.15 -10.60
N PHE A 32 -22.83 11.29 -10.38
CA PHE A 32 -21.97 11.54 -9.23
C PHE A 32 -22.67 12.48 -8.25
N ALA A 33 -22.76 12.09 -6.99
CA ALA A 33 -23.25 12.96 -5.92
C ALA A 33 -22.06 13.50 -5.11
N PRO A 34 -21.68 14.78 -5.29
CA PRO A 34 -20.55 15.35 -4.57
C PRO A 34 -20.79 15.47 -3.05
N GLN A 35 -22.06 15.41 -2.61
CA GLN A 35 -22.45 15.35 -1.20
C GLN A 35 -22.98 13.95 -0.87
N GLY A 36 -22.08 12.97 -0.89
CA GLY A 36 -22.39 11.62 -0.41
C GLY A 36 -22.56 11.60 1.11
N ASP A 37 -23.32 10.63 1.63
CA ASP A 37 -23.33 10.33 3.05
C ASP A 37 -21.94 9.83 3.45
N THR A 38 -21.20 10.63 4.21
CA THR A 38 -19.87 10.31 4.77
C THR A 38 -19.88 9.00 5.58
N GLU A 39 -21.05 8.57 6.04
CA GLU A 39 -21.30 7.36 6.83
C GLU A 39 -21.45 6.09 5.96
N SER A 40 -21.76 6.22 4.67
CA SER A 40 -21.93 5.09 3.78
C SER A 40 -20.60 4.72 3.12
N SER A 41 -20.13 3.48 3.31
CA SER A 41 -18.97 2.92 2.60
C SER A 41 -19.24 2.67 1.09
N GLN A 42 -20.29 3.30 0.56
CA GLN A 42 -20.70 3.17 -0.84
C GLN A 42 -20.07 4.29 -1.67
N LEU A 43 -19.64 3.95 -2.88
CA LEU A 43 -19.10 4.92 -3.82
C LEU A 43 -20.19 5.97 -4.13
N PRO A 44 -19.86 7.27 -4.14
CA PRO A 44 -20.81 8.34 -4.44
C PRO A 44 -21.13 8.45 -5.95
N VAL A 45 -21.12 7.31 -6.66
CA VAL A 45 -21.34 7.20 -8.11
C VAL A 45 -22.33 6.07 -8.36
N LYS A 46 -23.29 6.30 -9.24
CA LYS A 46 -24.13 5.26 -9.84
C LYS A 46 -23.99 5.29 -11.36
N ALA A 47 -23.92 4.12 -11.97
CA ALA A 47 -23.88 3.97 -13.43
C ALA A 47 -25.21 3.41 -13.94
N PHE A 48 -25.63 3.89 -15.11
CA PHE A 48 -26.84 3.48 -15.78
C PHE A 48 -26.56 3.21 -17.26
N GLU A 49 -27.06 2.07 -17.75
CA GLU A 49 -27.18 1.79 -19.18
C GLU A 49 -28.61 2.01 -19.64
N LEU A 50 -28.75 2.20 -20.94
CA LEU A 50 -30.03 2.39 -21.58
C LEU A 50 -30.51 1.05 -22.15
N ILE A 51 -31.67 0.59 -21.68
CA ILE A 51 -32.29 -0.65 -22.14
C ILE A 51 -33.54 -0.30 -22.93
N PHE A 52 -33.62 -0.85 -24.14
CA PHE A 52 -34.80 -0.78 -24.99
C PHE A 52 -35.79 -1.87 -24.58
N LYS A 53 -36.88 -1.49 -23.93
CA LYS A 53 -38.00 -2.39 -23.63
C LYS A 53 -39.15 -2.12 -24.58
N GLU A 54 -39.28 -2.91 -25.64
CA GLU A 54 -40.39 -2.89 -26.61
C GLU A 54 -40.78 -1.50 -27.16
N LYS A 55 -41.45 -0.65 -26.37
CA LYS A 55 -41.92 0.70 -26.70
C LYS A 55 -41.37 1.81 -25.81
N THR A 56 -40.62 1.50 -24.75
CA THR A 56 -40.04 2.47 -23.82
C THR A 56 -38.53 2.30 -23.72
N VAL A 57 -37.87 3.43 -23.56
CA VAL A 57 -36.45 3.52 -23.27
C VAL A 57 -36.31 3.77 -21.78
N GLU A 58 -35.63 2.87 -21.07
CA GLU A 58 -35.47 2.95 -19.61
C GLU A 58 -34.00 2.83 -19.22
N PHE A 59 -33.62 3.52 -18.14
CA PHE A 59 -32.31 3.36 -17.54
C PHE A 59 -32.29 2.19 -16.56
N ALA A 60 -31.28 1.32 -16.69
CA ALA A 60 -31.00 0.24 -15.76
C ALA A 60 -29.70 0.51 -15.00
N GLU A 61 -29.73 0.38 -13.67
CA GLU A 61 -28.55 0.58 -12.82
C GLU A 61 -27.56 -0.59 -12.99
N ILE A 62 -26.29 -0.27 -13.22
CA ILE A 62 -25.20 -1.24 -13.37
C ILE A 62 -24.30 -1.17 -12.12
N PRO A 63 -23.84 -2.32 -11.58
CA PRO A 63 -22.88 -2.31 -10.49
C PRO A 63 -21.55 -1.63 -10.90
N VAL A 64 -21.13 -0.64 -10.10
CA VAL A 64 -19.85 0.05 -10.29
C VAL A 64 -18.83 -0.49 -9.30
N ARG A 65 -17.64 -0.81 -9.79
CA ARG A 65 -16.47 -1.13 -8.98
C ARG A 65 -15.30 -0.26 -9.41
N VAL A 66 -14.57 0.26 -8.44
CA VAL A 66 -13.28 0.90 -8.69
C VAL A 66 -12.22 -0.20 -8.83
N GLU A 67 -11.59 -0.26 -9.99
CA GLU A 67 -10.40 -1.07 -10.22
C GLU A 67 -9.22 -0.13 -10.46
N THR A 68 -8.13 -0.34 -9.74
CA THR A 68 -6.91 0.45 -9.87
C THR A 68 -5.77 -0.45 -10.31
N GLY A 69 -5.04 -0.04 -11.33
CA GLY A 69 -3.76 -0.68 -11.68
C GLY A 69 -2.66 -0.35 -10.67
N ASP A 70 -1.52 -1.05 -10.71
CA ASP A 70 -0.42 -0.82 -9.75
C ASP A 70 0.18 0.59 -9.85
N ALA A 71 0.39 1.10 -11.07
CA ALA A 71 0.91 2.45 -11.29
C ALA A 71 -0.09 3.53 -10.81
N GLU A 72 -1.39 3.32 -11.05
CA GLU A 72 -2.45 4.21 -10.58
C GLU A 72 -2.57 4.18 -9.07
N ARG A 73 -2.53 2.98 -8.46
CA ARG A 73 -2.53 2.80 -7.00
C ARG A 73 -1.39 3.60 -6.37
N ILE A 74 -0.17 3.47 -6.88
CA ILE A 74 0.99 4.22 -6.38
C ILE A 74 0.80 5.73 -6.58
N GLY A 75 0.30 6.17 -7.74
CA GLY A 75 0.06 7.59 -8.02
C GLY A 75 -1.00 8.21 -7.11
N VAL A 76 -2.14 7.53 -6.94
CA VAL A 76 -3.21 7.94 -6.01
C VAL A 76 -2.69 7.93 -4.58
N GLU A 77 -1.91 6.92 -4.23
CA GLU A 77 -1.28 6.81 -2.91
C GLU A 77 -0.29 7.96 -2.66
N ASP A 78 0.50 8.39 -3.65
CA ASP A 78 1.41 9.53 -3.52
C ASP A 78 0.65 10.87 -3.36
N ILE A 79 -0.44 11.07 -4.13
CA ILE A 79 -1.27 12.27 -4.02
C ILE A 79 -1.97 12.34 -2.65
N THR A 80 -2.50 11.22 -2.18
CA THR A 80 -3.18 11.14 -0.87
C THR A 80 -2.18 11.23 0.30
N LYS A 81 -0.98 10.64 0.16
CA LYS A 81 0.12 10.74 1.14
C LYS A 81 0.77 12.12 1.16
N GLY A 82 0.93 12.78 0.02
CA GLY A 82 1.51 14.12 -0.11
C GLY A 82 0.68 15.18 0.61
N ALA A 83 -0.63 14.99 0.70
CA ALA A 83 -1.53 15.81 1.51
C ALA A 83 -1.42 15.55 3.02
N GLN A 84 -0.80 14.44 3.46
CA GLN A 84 -0.78 14.02 4.87
C GLN A 84 0.60 13.73 5.50
N ALA A 85 1.73 13.72 4.78
CA ALA A 85 2.99 13.27 5.38
C ALA A 85 4.24 14.06 4.99
N GLN A 86 4.60 15.02 5.84
CA GLN A 86 5.97 15.07 6.35
C GLN A 86 6.19 13.82 7.23
N GLY A 87 6.78 12.74 6.70
CA GLY A 87 7.36 11.69 7.56
C GLY A 87 7.46 10.27 6.99
N GLY A 88 8.70 9.84 6.75
CA GLY A 88 9.24 8.55 7.21
C GLY A 88 8.79 7.22 6.54
N HIS A 89 9.79 6.43 6.13
CA HIS A 89 9.74 5.08 5.53
C HIS A 89 9.02 3.97 6.34
N GLY A 90 8.42 4.27 7.50
CA GLY A 90 7.70 3.29 8.33
C GLY A 90 6.26 2.99 7.90
N ARG A 91 5.69 3.80 6.98
CA ARG A 91 4.26 3.73 6.61
C ARG A 91 3.89 2.61 5.64
N HIS A 92 4.82 2.01 4.89
CA HIS A 92 4.50 0.91 3.97
C HIS A 92 4.03 -0.35 4.72
N LEU A 93 4.70 -0.68 5.83
CA LEU A 93 4.27 -1.78 6.70
C LEU A 93 2.90 -1.50 7.34
N ASP A 94 2.66 -0.26 7.75
CA ASP A 94 1.37 0.16 8.34
C ASP A 94 0.22 0.02 7.33
N VAL A 95 0.40 0.45 6.08
CA VAL A 95 -0.60 0.25 5.01
C VAL A 95 -0.85 -1.24 4.72
N HIS A 96 0.22 -2.06 4.71
CA HIS A 96 0.08 -3.50 4.51
C HIS A 96 -0.71 -4.16 5.65
N LEU A 97 -0.31 -3.90 6.90
CA LEU A 97 -0.96 -4.47 8.08
C LEU A 97 -2.40 -3.98 8.26
N THR A 98 -2.67 -2.72 7.94
CA THR A 98 -4.04 -2.18 7.96
C THR A 98 -4.92 -2.85 6.90
N THR A 99 -4.39 -3.11 5.70
CA THR A 99 -5.09 -3.84 4.64
C THR A 99 -5.42 -5.26 5.07
N GLU A 100 -4.45 -6.00 5.61
CA GLU A 100 -4.67 -7.36 6.15
C GLU A 100 -5.70 -7.35 7.28
N THR A 101 -5.58 -6.41 8.22
CA THR A 101 -6.51 -6.26 9.34
C THR A 101 -7.93 -5.98 8.84
N ASN A 102 -8.08 -5.14 7.82
CA ASN A 102 -9.39 -4.83 7.23
C ASN A 102 -9.98 -6.04 6.51
N ALA A 103 -9.16 -6.83 5.79
CA ALA A 103 -9.61 -8.07 5.18
C ALA A 103 -10.16 -9.07 6.22
N ILE A 104 -9.46 -9.23 7.35
CA ILE A 104 -9.91 -10.08 8.47
C ILE A 104 -11.24 -9.56 9.05
N LYS A 105 -11.35 -8.24 9.29
CA LYS A 105 -12.59 -7.62 9.79
C LYS A 105 -13.76 -7.83 8.82
N MET A 106 -13.54 -7.68 7.53
CA MET A 106 -14.56 -7.90 6.50
C MET A 106 -15.00 -9.36 6.47
N PHE A 107 -14.05 -10.30 6.50
CA PHE A 107 -14.35 -11.73 6.56
C PHE A 107 -15.18 -12.08 7.81
N TYR A 108 -14.77 -11.59 8.98
CA TYR A 108 -15.50 -11.79 10.23
C TYR A 108 -16.94 -11.25 10.17
N SER A 109 -17.13 -10.06 9.60
CA SER A 109 -18.47 -9.46 9.43
C SER A 109 -19.39 -10.35 8.58
N ARG A 110 -18.87 -10.95 7.51
CA ARG A 110 -19.61 -11.89 6.65
C ARG A 110 -19.91 -13.20 7.38
N LEU A 111 -18.95 -13.72 8.13
CA LEU A 111 -19.13 -14.96 8.91
C LEU A 111 -20.21 -14.79 9.99
N LYS A 112 -20.31 -13.60 10.59
CA LYS A 112 -21.37 -13.26 11.54
C LYS A 112 -22.76 -13.34 10.89
N ILE A 113 -22.93 -12.83 9.67
CA ILE A 113 -24.19 -12.92 8.92
C ILE A 113 -24.57 -14.40 8.68
N VAL A 114 -23.62 -15.22 8.24
CA VAL A 114 -23.83 -16.66 8.02
C VAL A 114 -24.26 -17.35 9.32
N ARG A 115 -23.58 -17.06 10.42
CA ARG A 115 -23.90 -17.60 11.74
C ARG A 115 -25.30 -17.18 12.20
N ASP A 116 -25.66 -15.91 12.03
CA ASP A 116 -26.97 -15.40 12.44
C ASP A 116 -28.11 -16.00 11.59
N TYR A 117 -27.86 -16.26 10.30
CA TYR A 117 -28.79 -17.00 9.44
C TYR A 117 -29.03 -18.43 9.94
N VAL A 118 -27.96 -19.18 10.26
CA VAL A 118 -28.09 -20.56 10.80
C VAL A 118 -28.86 -20.58 12.11
N VAL A 119 -28.63 -19.60 12.99
CA VAL A 119 -29.38 -19.44 14.24
C VAL A 119 -30.87 -19.14 13.96
N ALA A 120 -31.17 -18.27 13.00
CA ALA A 120 -32.55 -17.93 12.63
C ALA A 120 -33.32 -19.12 12.04
N VAL A 121 -32.65 -19.96 11.23
CA VAL A 121 -33.22 -21.21 10.70
C VAL A 121 -33.49 -22.20 11.84
N LYS A 122 -32.55 -22.36 12.79
CA LYS A 122 -32.74 -23.22 13.97
C LYS A 122 -33.92 -22.78 14.84
N GLN A 123 -34.15 -21.47 14.96
CA GLN A 123 -35.28 -20.88 15.68
C GLN A 123 -36.59 -20.88 14.88
N GLN A 124 -36.62 -21.47 13.68
CA GLN A 124 -37.78 -21.49 12.77
C GLN A 124 -38.31 -20.09 12.39
N LYS A 125 -37.47 -19.05 12.48
CA LYS A 125 -37.85 -17.67 12.10
C LYS A 125 -37.78 -17.43 10.59
N VAL A 126 -37.00 -18.24 9.88
CA VAL A 126 -36.76 -18.14 8.43
C VAL A 126 -36.89 -19.55 7.84
N PRO A 127 -37.54 -19.73 6.67
CA PRO A 127 -37.62 -21.02 6.01
C PRO A 127 -36.22 -21.53 5.65
N MET A 128 -35.99 -22.82 5.85
CA MET A 128 -34.69 -23.43 5.58
C MET A 128 -34.44 -23.54 4.07
N ASN A 129 -33.46 -22.81 3.56
CA ASN A 129 -32.92 -23.04 2.22
C ASN A 129 -31.84 -24.12 2.26
N HIS A 130 -32.15 -25.29 1.68
CA HIS A 130 -31.25 -26.44 1.63
C HIS A 130 -29.98 -26.21 0.79
N GLU A 131 -30.04 -25.37 -0.23
CA GLU A 131 -28.88 -25.04 -1.06
C GLU A 131 -27.83 -24.28 -0.24
N VAL A 132 -28.27 -23.25 0.48
CA VAL A 132 -27.40 -22.44 1.34
C VAL A 132 -26.81 -23.28 2.48
N MET A 133 -27.61 -24.14 3.11
CA MET A 133 -27.12 -25.04 4.17
C MET A 133 -26.05 -26.01 3.67
N ARG A 134 -26.22 -26.57 2.46
CA ARG A 134 -25.21 -27.45 1.84
C ARG A 134 -23.93 -26.69 1.50
N GLN A 135 -24.03 -25.46 1.03
CA GLN A 135 -22.87 -24.61 0.76
C GLN A 135 -22.09 -24.32 2.05
N ILE A 136 -22.78 -23.97 3.14
CA ILE A 136 -22.17 -23.72 4.45
C ILE A 136 -21.45 -24.99 4.96
N ASP A 137 -22.07 -26.16 4.85
CA ASP A 137 -21.47 -27.42 5.28
C ASP A 137 -20.19 -27.74 4.47
N SER A 138 -20.25 -27.57 3.14
CA SER A 138 -19.08 -27.74 2.27
C SER A 138 -17.95 -26.75 2.58
N PHE A 139 -18.28 -25.53 3.00
CA PHE A 139 -17.32 -24.51 3.39
C PHE A 139 -16.61 -24.87 4.70
N ILE A 140 -17.37 -25.33 5.71
CA ILE A 140 -16.81 -25.78 7.00
C ILE A 140 -15.90 -27.01 6.80
N ALA A 141 -16.33 -27.96 5.98
CA ALA A 141 -15.53 -29.15 5.67
C ALA A 141 -14.17 -28.80 5.03
N ARG A 142 -14.12 -27.78 4.17
CA ARG A 142 -12.87 -27.31 3.56
C ARG A 142 -11.94 -26.65 4.57
N LEU A 143 -12.46 -25.78 5.44
CA LEU A 143 -11.67 -25.15 6.51
C LEU A 143 -11.07 -26.18 7.48
N SER A 144 -11.84 -27.24 7.77
CA SER A 144 -11.41 -28.30 8.68
C SER A 144 -10.28 -29.16 8.12
N ASN A 145 -10.13 -29.20 6.78
CA ASN A 145 -9.18 -30.05 6.07
C ASN A 145 -7.84 -29.37 5.78
N GLU A 146 -7.56 -28.17 6.31
CA GLU A 146 -6.35 -27.38 6.02
C GLU A 146 -5.03 -27.93 6.60
N ARG A 147 -4.98 -29.17 7.10
CA ARG A 147 -3.72 -29.80 7.53
C ARG A 147 -3.17 -30.73 6.46
N ASP A 148 -2.87 -30.17 5.29
CA ASP A 148 -2.08 -30.88 4.28
C ASP A 148 -0.58 -30.78 4.65
N PRO A 149 0.11 -31.90 4.93
CA PRO A 149 1.55 -31.89 5.22
C PRO A 149 2.38 -31.34 4.05
N HIS A 150 1.93 -31.48 2.81
CA HIS A 150 2.62 -30.93 1.64
C HIS A 150 2.59 -29.40 1.63
N LEU A 151 1.46 -28.80 2.02
CA LEU A 151 1.34 -27.35 2.15
C LEU A 151 2.29 -26.82 3.23
N GLN A 152 2.42 -27.50 4.37
CA GLN A 152 3.37 -27.11 5.41
C GLN A 152 4.82 -27.13 4.92
N SER A 153 5.23 -28.18 4.20
CA SER A 153 6.59 -28.23 3.64
C SER A 153 6.87 -27.11 2.64
N LEU A 154 5.88 -26.72 1.84
CA LEU A 154 6.01 -25.60 0.91
C LEU A 154 6.13 -24.25 1.64
N LEU A 155 5.36 -24.06 2.71
CA LEU A 155 5.46 -22.86 3.55
C LEU A 155 6.83 -22.75 4.20
N ASP A 156 7.36 -23.86 4.73
CA ASP A 156 8.69 -23.89 5.35
C ASP A 156 9.79 -23.57 4.32
N GLU A 157 9.69 -24.13 3.10
CA GLU A 157 10.62 -23.84 2.00
C GLU A 157 10.57 -22.35 1.58
N GLN A 158 9.35 -21.79 1.46
CA GLN A 158 9.17 -20.38 1.13
C GLN A 158 9.74 -19.46 2.23
N GLN A 159 9.47 -19.79 3.51
CA GLN A 159 10.00 -19.03 4.64
C GLN A 159 11.53 -19.03 4.65
N LEU A 160 12.15 -20.18 4.42
CA LEU A 160 13.60 -20.28 4.34
C LEU A 160 14.17 -19.42 3.20
N SER A 161 13.57 -19.49 2.01
CA SER A 161 13.98 -18.70 0.85
C SER A 161 13.87 -17.18 1.10
N VAL A 162 12.76 -16.72 1.69
CA VAL A 162 12.57 -15.31 2.02
C VAL A 162 13.58 -14.84 3.07
N LEU A 163 13.81 -15.62 4.13
CA LEU A 163 14.78 -15.29 5.19
C LEU A 163 16.21 -15.22 4.67
N THR A 164 16.62 -16.17 3.83
CA THR A 164 17.96 -16.19 3.24
C THR A 164 18.17 -15.01 2.28
N SER A 165 17.19 -14.67 1.44
CA SER A 165 17.22 -13.49 0.58
C SER A 165 17.34 -12.19 1.40
N ALA A 166 16.51 -12.04 2.44
CA ALA A 166 16.52 -10.89 3.32
C ALA A 166 17.86 -10.75 4.06
N LEU A 167 18.44 -11.86 4.53
CA LEU A 167 19.75 -11.88 5.18
C LEU A 167 20.86 -11.44 4.22
N LEU A 168 20.88 -11.96 2.99
CA LEU A 168 21.88 -11.59 1.99
C LEU A 168 21.78 -10.11 1.59
N ALA A 169 20.56 -9.59 1.45
CA ALA A 169 20.32 -8.18 1.22
C ALA A 169 20.79 -7.31 2.40
N ALA A 170 20.57 -7.75 3.64
CA ALA A 170 21.04 -7.06 4.84
C ALA A 170 22.57 -7.01 4.90
N ILE A 171 23.26 -8.12 4.59
CA ILE A 171 24.73 -8.18 4.52
C ILE A 171 25.25 -7.23 3.45
N THR A 172 24.65 -7.24 2.25
CA THR A 172 25.05 -6.37 1.14
C THR A 172 24.89 -4.88 1.52
N LYS A 173 23.79 -4.55 2.21
CA LYS A 173 23.57 -3.20 2.74
C LYS A 173 24.59 -2.84 3.83
N ALA A 174 24.96 -3.77 4.70
CA ALA A 174 25.96 -3.55 5.75
C ALA A 174 27.35 -3.27 5.14
N GLU A 175 27.76 -4.05 4.13
CA GLU A 175 29.03 -3.81 3.43
C GLU A 175 29.06 -2.48 2.69
N TYR A 176 27.95 -2.10 2.06
CA TYR A 176 27.83 -0.76 1.44
C TYR A 176 28.01 0.36 2.47
N VAL A 177 27.37 0.25 3.64
CA VAL A 177 27.53 1.22 4.73
C VAL A 177 28.96 1.23 5.29
N ASN A 178 29.60 0.06 5.42
CA ASN A 178 31.01 -0.03 5.82
C ASN A 178 31.93 0.65 4.81
N MET A 179 31.72 0.45 3.51
CA MET A 179 32.48 1.11 2.45
C MET A 179 32.34 2.64 2.52
N ASP A 180 31.13 3.15 2.73
CA ASP A 180 30.87 4.59 2.90
C ASP A 180 31.54 5.14 4.17
N MET A 181 31.42 4.43 5.29
CA MET A 181 32.04 4.82 6.56
C MET A 181 33.57 4.81 6.51
N THR A 182 34.17 3.82 5.86
CA THR A 182 35.62 3.74 5.67
C THR A 182 36.12 4.86 4.76
N ALA A 183 35.42 5.15 3.66
CA ALA A 183 35.72 6.29 2.79
C ALA A 183 35.67 7.63 3.57
N LYS A 184 34.61 7.87 4.34
CA LYS A 184 34.48 9.05 5.21
C LYS A 184 35.58 9.14 6.26
N ARG A 185 35.92 8.02 6.90
CA ARG A 185 37.01 7.94 7.88
C ARG A 185 38.36 8.30 7.26
N GLN A 186 38.64 7.80 6.06
CA GLN A 186 39.90 8.10 5.36
C GLN A 186 40.00 9.59 5.01
N VAL A 187 38.92 10.20 4.53
CA VAL A 187 38.86 11.65 4.28
C VAL A 187 39.06 12.44 5.57
N ALA A 188 38.40 12.07 6.67
CA ALA A 188 38.55 12.75 7.95
C ALA A 188 39.99 12.67 8.49
N MET A 189 40.62 11.49 8.43
CA MET A 189 42.01 11.29 8.89
C MET A 189 43.01 12.06 8.03
N ASN A 190 42.82 12.10 6.71
CA ASN A 190 43.70 12.85 5.80
C ASN A 190 43.49 14.37 5.90
N GLY A 191 42.28 14.83 6.27
CA GLY A 191 42.02 16.24 6.54
C GLY A 191 42.73 16.75 7.80
N THR A 192 42.85 15.90 8.84
CA THR A 192 43.52 16.26 10.11
C THR A 192 45.04 16.28 10.05
N THR A 193 45.67 15.64 9.07
CA THR A 193 47.15 15.60 8.95
C THR A 193 47.75 16.77 8.16
N SER A 194 46.93 17.68 7.62
CA SER A 194 47.42 18.87 6.87
C SER A 194 47.73 20.10 7.73
N SER A 195 47.54 20.04 9.06
CA SER A 195 48.13 21.00 10.01
C SER A 195 49.15 20.26 10.86
N VAL A 196 50.45 20.53 10.76
CA VAL A 196 51.24 21.42 11.67
C VAL A 196 52.73 21.25 11.24
N PRO A 197 53.61 22.28 11.21
CA PRO A 197 53.83 23.24 12.30
C PRO A 197 53.94 24.72 11.94
N ALA A 198 53.25 25.55 12.72
CA ALA A 198 53.58 26.97 12.88
C ALA A 198 54.79 27.11 13.83
N SER A 199 55.68 27.99 13.40
CA SER A 199 56.90 28.48 14.02
C SER A 199 56.85 28.76 15.53
N THR A 200 57.93 28.42 16.24
CA THR A 200 58.37 29.22 17.40
C THR A 200 59.85 29.58 17.23
N SER A 201 60.08 30.79 16.74
CA SER A 201 61.37 31.47 16.81
C SER A 201 61.67 31.86 18.26
N HIS A 202 62.68 31.25 18.88
CA HIS A 202 63.30 31.85 20.06
C HIS A 202 64.82 31.82 20.00
N HIS A 203 65.33 33.04 19.85
CA HIS A 203 66.66 33.57 20.08
C HIS A 203 67.60 32.71 20.95
N GLN A 204 68.68 32.17 20.37
CA GLN A 204 69.85 31.76 21.14
C GLN A 204 71.15 32.18 20.43
N LYS A 205 71.82 33.15 21.06
CA LYS A 205 73.08 33.78 20.63
C LYS A 205 74.14 32.72 20.30
N ARG A 206 74.59 32.69 19.05
CA ARG A 206 75.81 31.99 18.64
C ARG A 206 77.04 32.75 19.12
N ARG A 207 77.76 32.20 20.11
CA ARG A 207 79.16 32.56 20.40
C ARG A 207 80.09 31.77 19.47
N ALA A 208 81.14 32.44 18.99
CA ALA A 208 82.13 31.97 18.03
C ALA A 208 82.93 30.72 18.49
N PRO A 209 83.50 29.92 17.57
CA PRO A 209 84.18 28.68 17.90
C PRO A 209 85.63 28.90 18.33
N LYS A 210 86.03 28.30 19.46
CA LYS A 210 87.44 28.13 19.83
C LYS A 210 87.98 26.89 19.13
N ARG A 211 88.85 27.11 18.14
CA ARG A 211 89.72 26.13 17.51
C ARG A 211 90.66 25.56 18.57
N VAL A 212 90.60 24.25 18.85
CA VAL A 212 91.73 23.53 19.46
C VAL A 212 92.07 22.32 18.61
N ARG A 213 93.35 22.31 18.27
CA ARG A 213 94.13 21.44 17.40
C ARG A 213 94.85 20.45 18.30
N ASN A 214 94.83 19.16 17.99
CA ASN A 214 95.99 18.24 17.99
C ASN A 214 95.52 16.78 17.87
N LYS A 215 95.92 16.09 16.79
CA LYS A 215 97.09 15.17 16.65
C LYS A 215 96.79 13.82 17.34
N ARG A 216 96.58 12.74 16.57
CA ARG A 216 97.59 11.72 16.18
C ARG A 216 98.31 11.20 17.43
N ASP A 217 98.25 9.91 17.73
CA ASP A 217 98.57 8.79 16.84
C ASP A 217 97.56 7.64 16.86
#